data_AF-A0A7R9JK16-F1
#
_entry.id   AF-A0A7R9JK16-F1
#
_cell.length_a   1.000
_cell.length_b   1.000
_cell.length_c   1.000
_cell.angle_alpha   90.00
_cell.angle_beta   90.00
_cell.angle_gamma   90.00
#
_symmetry.space_group_name_H-M   'P 1'
#
loop_
_entity.id
_entity.type
_entity.pdbx_description
1 polymer ?
#
loop_
_entity_poly.entity_id
_entity_poly.type
_entity_poly.pdbx_seq_one_letter_code
_entity_poly.pdbx_strand_id
1 'polypeptide(L)'
;RLDLDNDRVRIKLSLPFLHMTADYSLDGRILMLPITGSGKSNANYTDIEVSCTMLGEVITKKDGKKHFNVKDFKVKFDIGHCSLHLGDLFHGDQELGDTMNTLLNDNWKNLADEIKPTLENTISSLLKNMSNNIYRKYSLDELLPP
;
A
#
# COMPACT_ATOMS: atom_id res chain seq x y z
N ARG A 1 -13.58 13.78 -2.11
CA ARG A 1 -14.00 15.20 -2.06
C ARG A 1 -12.87 16.04 -2.62
N LEU A 2 -13.15 16.77 -3.70
CA LEU A 2 -12.24 17.72 -4.31
C LEU A 2 -12.40 19.06 -3.57
N ASP A 3 -11.32 19.58 -3.01
CA ASP A 3 -11.26 20.86 -2.32
C ASP A 3 -10.28 21.73 -3.10
N LEU A 4 -10.80 22.34 -4.18
CA LEU A 4 -10.01 23.10 -5.14
C LEU A 4 -9.40 24.37 -4.53
N ASP A 5 -10.00 24.90 -3.46
CA ASP A 5 -9.54 26.13 -2.81
C ASP A 5 -8.23 25.95 -2.04
N ASN A 6 -7.84 24.70 -1.76
CA ASN A 6 -6.63 24.36 -1.00
C ASN A 6 -5.65 23.45 -1.78
N ASP A 7 -5.82 23.32 -3.10
CA ASP A 7 -5.06 22.38 -3.96
C ASP A 7 -4.98 20.96 -3.36
N ARG A 8 -6.06 20.55 -2.68
CA ARG A 8 -6.11 19.33 -1.89
C ARG A 8 -7.16 18.39 -2.43
N VAL A 9 -6.71 17.20 -2.79
CA VAL A 9 -7.60 16.12 -3.22
C VAL A 9 -7.64 15.06 -2.13
N ARG A 10 -8.85 14.77 -1.63
CA ARG A 10 -9.07 13.64 -0.72
C ARG A 10 -9.88 12.55 -1.41
N ILE A 11 -9.31 11.36 -1.46
CA ILE A 11 -9.94 10.16 -2.03
C ILE A 11 -10.14 9.18 -0.89
N LYS A 12 -11.36 8.65 -0.78
CA LYS A 12 -11.65 7.51 0.08
C LYS A 12 -11.98 6.33 -0.83
N LEU A 13 -11.41 5.18 -0.52
CA LEU A 13 -11.62 3.92 -1.21
C LEU A 13 -11.95 2.87 -0.16
N SER A 14 -12.89 1.99 -0.48
CA SER A 14 -13.13 0.77 0.27
C SER A 14 -12.81 -0.40 -0.65
N LEU A 15 -12.04 -1.36 -0.16
CA LEU A 15 -11.72 -2.61 -0.83
C LEU A 15 -12.30 -3.74 0.04
N PRO A 16 -13.44 -4.34 -0.36
CA PRO A 16 -14.06 -5.39 0.44
C PRO A 16 -13.19 -6.65 0.51
N PHE A 17 -12.40 -6.90 -0.53
CA PHE A 17 -11.51 -8.05 -0.62
C PHE A 17 -10.28 -7.72 -1.47
N LEU A 18 -9.10 -8.10 -0.97
CA LEU A 18 -7.83 -8.05 -1.67
C LEU A 18 -7.11 -9.38 -1.46
N HIS A 19 -6.85 -10.08 -2.55
CA HIS A 19 -6.02 -11.29 -2.56
C HIS A 19 -4.64 -10.96 -3.12
N MET A 20 -3.60 -11.42 -2.42
CA MET A 20 -2.21 -11.23 -2.81
C MET A 20 -1.49 -12.58 -2.84
N THR A 21 -0.73 -12.79 -3.90
CA THR A 21 0.22 -13.90 -4.01
C THR A 21 1.59 -13.35 -4.37
N ALA A 22 2.64 -13.82 -3.70
CA ALA A 22 4.00 -13.40 -4.02
C ALA A 22 5.00 -14.54 -3.85
N ASP A 23 6.13 -14.43 -4.54
CA ASP A 23 7.34 -15.12 -4.14
C ASP A 23 7.96 -14.38 -2.97
N TYR A 24 8.25 -15.09 -1.89
CA TYR A 24 8.85 -14.51 -0.69
C TYR A 24 10.17 -15.21 -0.36
N SER A 25 11.05 -14.45 0.29
CA SER A 25 12.26 -14.95 0.94
C SER A 25 12.40 -14.20 2.25
N LEU A 26 12.44 -14.93 3.36
CA LEU A 26 12.39 -14.38 4.69
C LEU A 26 13.40 -15.08 5.59
N ASP A 27 14.18 -14.30 6.30
CA ASP A 27 15.08 -14.73 7.37
C ASP A 27 15.07 -13.63 8.43
N GLY A 28 14.55 -13.93 9.62
CA GLY A 28 14.38 -12.92 10.65
C GLY A 28 13.63 -13.42 11.86
N ARG A 29 12.92 -12.49 12.53
CA ARG A 29 12.12 -12.79 13.71
C ARG A 29 10.76 -12.12 13.66
N ILE A 30 9.75 -12.86 14.08
CA ILE A 30 8.38 -12.35 14.28
C ILE A 30 7.98 -12.67 15.72
N LEU A 31 7.53 -11.67 16.48
CA LEU A 31 7.22 -11.82 17.91
C LEU A 31 8.35 -12.48 18.72
N MET A 32 9.60 -12.13 18.41
CA MET A 32 10.84 -12.72 18.95
C MET A 32 11.14 -14.17 18.52
N LEU A 33 10.23 -14.85 17.81
CA LEU A 33 10.44 -16.19 17.29
C LEU A 33 11.21 -16.14 15.96
N PRO A 34 12.22 -17.00 15.77
CA PRO A 34 12.91 -17.10 14.49
C PRO A 34 11.95 -17.62 13.42
N ILE A 35 12.02 -17.03 12.24
CA ILE A 35 11.28 -17.48 11.07
C ILE A 35 12.21 -17.42 9.87
N THR A 36 12.22 -18.50 9.10
CA THR A 36 13.00 -18.59 7.87
C THR A 36 12.21 -19.39 6.84
N GLY A 37 12.29 -19.00 5.57
CA GLY A 37 11.62 -19.69 4.48
C GLY A 37 11.76 -18.93 3.18
N SER A 38 11.60 -19.66 2.08
CA SER A 38 11.55 -19.08 0.74
C SER A 38 10.61 -19.90 -0.10
N GLY A 39 9.56 -19.28 -0.62
CA GLY A 39 8.50 -20.00 -1.31
C GLY A 39 7.38 -19.07 -1.77
N LYS A 40 6.18 -19.63 -1.90
CA LYS A 40 4.97 -18.85 -2.24
C LYS A 40 4.28 -18.36 -0.97
N SER A 41 3.87 -17.10 -0.99
CA SER A 41 2.94 -16.54 -0.01
C SER A 41 1.57 -16.34 -0.64
N ASN A 42 0.53 -16.51 0.18
CA ASN A 42 -0.85 -16.25 -0.17
C ASN A 42 -1.50 -15.51 1.00
N ALA A 43 -2.01 -14.31 0.73
CA ALA A 43 -2.64 -13.47 1.74
C ALA A 43 -3.99 -12.94 1.27
N ASN A 44 -4.97 -12.97 2.15
CA ASN A 44 -6.27 -12.33 1.95
C ASN A 44 -6.44 -11.20 2.95
N TYR A 45 -6.95 -10.08 2.47
CA TYR A 45 -7.31 -8.93 3.27
C TYR A 45 -8.76 -8.57 2.97
N THR A 46 -9.52 -8.25 4.01
CA THR A 46 -10.94 -7.90 3.90
C THR A 46 -11.23 -6.60 4.62
N ASP A 47 -12.30 -5.93 4.16
CA ASP A 47 -12.81 -4.68 4.72
C ASP A 47 -11.70 -3.63 4.89
N ILE A 48 -10.93 -3.41 3.83
CA ILE A 48 -9.88 -2.41 3.84
C ILE A 48 -10.49 -1.06 3.53
N GLU A 49 -10.32 -0.09 4.43
CA GLU A 49 -10.59 1.32 4.15
C GLU A 49 -9.30 2.06 3.87
N VAL A 50 -9.26 2.84 2.80
CA VAL A 50 -8.09 3.64 2.41
C VAL A 50 -8.49 5.10 2.26
N SER A 51 -7.69 5.98 2.86
CA SER A 51 -7.78 7.42 2.71
C SER A 51 -6.50 7.97 2.11
N CYS A 52 -6.61 8.51 0.90
CA CYS A 52 -5.52 9.21 0.21
C CYS A 52 -5.73 10.72 0.31
N THR A 53 -4.67 11.46 0.64
CA THR A 53 -4.63 12.92 0.58
C THR A 53 -3.49 13.36 -0.31
N MET A 54 -3.82 14.03 -1.41
CA MET A 54 -2.86 14.62 -2.33
C MET A 54 -2.87 16.13 -2.15
N LEU A 55 -1.68 16.72 -2.07
CA LEU A 55 -1.45 18.16 -2.06
C LEU A 55 -0.60 18.52 -3.26
N GLY A 56 -1.03 19.53 -4.01
CA GLY A 56 -0.26 20.00 -5.16
C GLY A 56 -0.35 21.49 -5.35
N GLU A 57 0.00 21.90 -6.56
CA GLU A 57 -0.14 23.27 -7.05
C GLU A 57 -0.25 23.23 -8.57
N VAL A 58 -0.81 24.28 -9.17
CA VAL A 58 -0.79 24.47 -10.62
C VAL A 58 0.49 25.18 -11.02
N ILE A 59 1.23 24.61 -11.97
CA ILE A 59 2.42 25.21 -12.58
C ILE A 59 2.16 25.48 -14.06
N THR A 60 2.61 26.65 -14.55
CA THR A 60 2.63 26.94 -15.98
C THR A 60 3.99 26.57 -16.55
N LYS A 61 4.02 25.73 -17.59
CA LYS A 61 5.26 25.36 -18.27
C LYS A 61 5.60 26.34 -19.39
N LYS A 62 6.79 26.15 -19.99
CA LYS A 62 7.33 27.00 -21.06
C LYS A 62 6.43 27.09 -22.31
N ASP A 63 5.63 26.07 -22.55
CA ASP A 63 4.65 26.00 -23.64
C ASP A 63 3.34 26.77 -23.32
N GLY A 64 3.25 27.41 -22.15
CA GLY A 64 2.07 28.12 -21.68
C GLY A 64 0.97 27.22 -21.12
N LYS A 65 1.13 25.89 -21.18
CA LYS A 65 0.14 24.94 -20.64
C LYS A 65 0.25 24.84 -19.13
N LYS A 66 -0.91 24.74 -18.47
CA LYS A 66 -1.01 24.50 -17.02
C LYS A 66 -0.92 23.00 -16.73
N HIS A 67 -0.09 22.64 -15.77
CA HIS A 67 0.08 21.28 -15.28
C HIS A 67 -0.10 21.25 -13.77
N PHE A 68 -0.49 20.09 -13.23
CA PHE A 68 -0.50 19.87 -11.79
C PHE A 68 0.85 19.34 -11.31
N ASN A 69 1.36 19.86 -10.20
CA ASN A 69 2.57 19.37 -9.55
C ASN A 69 2.22 18.81 -8.18
N VAL A 70 2.43 17.52 -7.96
CA VAL A 70 2.10 16.87 -6.68
C VAL A 70 3.27 17.07 -5.72
N LYS A 71 3.05 17.93 -4.72
CA LYS A 71 4.02 18.22 -3.64
C LYS A 71 4.07 17.11 -2.62
N ASP A 72 2.91 16.60 -2.23
CA ASP A 72 2.79 15.58 -1.20
C ASP A 72 1.64 14.62 -1.50
N PHE A 73 1.81 13.37 -1.09
CA PHE A 73 0.78 12.34 -1.20
C PHE A 73 0.86 11.49 0.06
N LYS A 74 -0.25 11.40 0.79
CA LYS A 74 -0.35 10.60 2.02
C LYS A 74 -1.42 9.54 1.85
N VAL A 75 -1.06 8.32 2.19
CA VAL A 75 -1.97 7.17 2.27
C VAL A 75 -2.10 6.77 3.72
N LYS A 76 -3.34 6.55 4.14
CA LYS A 76 -3.71 5.86 5.37
C LYS A 76 -4.63 4.72 5.04
N PHE A 77 -4.46 3.58 5.68
CA PHE A 77 -5.38 2.46 5.48
C PHE A 77 -5.64 1.70 6.78
N ASP A 78 -6.82 1.11 6.89
CA ASP A 78 -7.20 0.23 7.98
C ASP A 78 -7.69 -1.09 7.38
N ILE A 79 -7.27 -2.22 7.96
CA ILE A 79 -7.61 -3.56 7.48
C ILE A 79 -8.56 -4.18 8.50
N GLY A 80 -9.74 -4.63 8.06
CA GLY A 80 -10.71 -5.31 8.94
C GLY A 80 -10.24 -6.70 9.35
N HIS A 81 -9.72 -7.49 8.40
CA HIS A 81 -9.12 -8.80 8.68
C HIS A 81 -8.04 -9.18 7.67
N CYS A 82 -7.07 -9.96 8.13
CA CYS A 82 -5.95 -10.50 7.35
C CYS A 82 -5.79 -11.99 7.64
N SER A 83 -5.63 -12.79 6.59
CA SER A 83 -5.17 -14.17 6.69
C SER A 83 -3.94 -14.38 5.81
N LEU A 84 -2.90 -15.02 6.31
CA LEU A 84 -1.64 -15.25 5.60
C LEU A 84 -1.25 -16.73 5.64
N HIS A 85 -0.74 -17.23 4.52
CA HIS A 85 -0.07 -18.51 4.44
C HIS A 85 1.30 -18.35 3.75
N LEU A 86 2.34 -18.86 4.40
CA LEU A 86 3.70 -18.95 3.88
C LEU A 86 4.06 -20.42 3.68
N GLY A 87 4.32 -20.82 2.44
CA GLY A 87 4.82 -22.15 2.10
C GLY A 87 6.33 -22.27 2.29
N ASP A 88 6.86 -23.48 2.45
CA ASP A 88 8.30 -23.76 2.55
C ASP A 88 9.01 -23.03 3.72
N LEU A 89 8.29 -22.80 4.82
CA LEU A 89 8.90 -22.38 6.08
C LEU A 89 9.79 -23.50 6.66
N PHE A 90 10.86 -23.11 7.34
CA PHE A 90 11.79 -24.01 8.04
C PHE A 90 12.30 -25.17 7.18
N HIS A 91 12.60 -24.89 5.90
CA HIS A 91 13.05 -25.90 4.92
C HIS A 91 12.03 -27.02 4.67
N GLY A 92 10.72 -26.72 4.80
CA GLY A 92 9.63 -27.65 4.51
C GLY A 92 9.16 -28.47 5.70
N ASP A 93 9.58 -28.13 6.93
CA ASP A 93 9.03 -28.74 8.14
C ASP A 93 7.57 -28.32 8.32
N GLN A 94 6.66 -29.28 8.12
CA GLN A 94 5.22 -29.03 8.14
C GLN A 94 4.71 -28.63 9.53
N GLU A 95 5.21 -29.25 10.60
CA GLU A 95 4.73 -28.98 11.97
C GLU A 95 5.13 -27.57 12.41
N LEU A 96 6.38 -27.17 12.17
CA LEU A 96 6.86 -25.83 12.47
C LEU A 96 6.21 -24.79 11.55
N GLY A 97 6.03 -25.11 10.27
CA GLY A 97 5.38 -24.25 9.30
C GLY A 97 3.92 -23.96 9.64
N ASP A 98 3.14 -24.98 10.00
CA ASP A 98 1.74 -24.83 10.37
C ASP A 98 1.57 -24.08 11.69
N THR A 99 2.44 -24.37 12.67
CA THR A 99 2.48 -23.65 13.95
C THR A 99 2.77 -22.16 13.71
N MET A 100 3.77 -21.85 12.89
CA MET A 100 4.12 -20.46 12.59
C MET A 100 3.01 -19.74 11.82
N ASN A 101 2.42 -20.37 10.81
CA ASN A 101 1.27 -19.80 10.11
C ASN A 101 0.11 -19.53 11.07
N THR A 102 -0.18 -20.43 12.01
CA THR A 102 -1.22 -20.21 13.04
C THR A 102 -0.88 -18.99 13.90
N LEU A 103 0.36 -18.89 14.39
CA LEU A 103 0.80 -17.74 15.19
C LEU A 103 0.70 -16.41 14.42
N LEU A 104 1.05 -16.40 13.14
CA LEU A 104 0.92 -15.22 12.28
C LEU A 104 -0.54 -14.79 12.13
N ASN A 105 -1.44 -15.75 11.91
CA ASN A 105 -2.86 -15.47 11.78
C ASN A 105 -3.48 -15.04 13.12
N ASP A 106 -3.14 -15.67 14.24
CA ASP A 106 -3.67 -15.29 15.55
C ASP A 106 -3.23 -13.87 15.97
N ASN A 107 -2.06 -13.43 15.48
CA ASN A 107 -1.48 -12.13 15.81
C ASN A 107 -1.54 -11.13 14.63
N TRP A 108 -2.33 -11.40 13.59
CA TRP A 108 -2.32 -10.65 12.34
C TRP A 108 -2.44 -9.13 12.54
N LYS A 109 -3.26 -8.72 13.51
CA LYS A 109 -3.54 -7.30 13.78
C LYS A 109 -2.32 -6.57 14.32
N ASN A 110 -1.65 -7.15 15.32
CA ASN A 110 -0.45 -6.56 15.91
C ASN A 110 0.67 -6.46 14.86
N LEU A 111 0.82 -7.50 14.03
CA LEU A 111 1.81 -7.54 12.95
C LEU A 111 1.48 -6.51 11.86
N ALA A 112 0.20 -6.39 11.48
CA ALA A 112 -0.24 -5.38 10.53
C ALA A 112 0.05 -3.97 11.05
N ASP A 113 -0.24 -3.68 12.33
CA ASP A 113 0.00 -2.38 12.95
C ASP A 113 1.49 -2.01 13.01
N GLU A 114 2.37 -2.99 13.22
CA GLU A 114 3.83 -2.79 13.22
C GLU A 114 4.36 -2.41 11.82
N ILE A 115 3.86 -3.08 10.78
CA ILE A 115 4.35 -2.91 9.41
C ILE A 115 3.65 -1.74 8.69
N LYS A 116 2.42 -1.42 9.09
CA LYS A 116 1.54 -0.41 8.45
C LYS A 116 2.22 0.93 8.19
N PRO A 117 2.94 1.58 9.12
CA PRO A 117 3.58 2.88 8.85
C PRO A 117 4.57 2.82 7.67
N THR A 118 5.33 1.73 7.57
CA THR A 118 6.31 1.53 6.49
C THR A 118 5.60 1.32 5.16
N LEU A 119 4.53 0.53 5.13
CA LEU A 119 3.71 0.33 3.94
C LEU A 119 3.02 1.61 3.49
N GLU A 120 2.40 2.35 4.41
CA GLU A 120 1.77 3.64 4.11
C GLU A 120 2.76 4.61 3.46
N ASN A 121 3.98 4.72 3.99
CA ASN A 121 5.02 5.58 3.41
C ASN A 121 5.48 5.10 2.03
N THR A 122 5.61 3.78 1.85
CA THR A 122 6.02 3.17 0.58
C THR A 122 4.97 3.41 -0.50
N ILE A 123 3.70 3.13 -0.20
CA ILE A 123 2.58 3.34 -1.12
C ILE A 123 2.41 4.84 -1.40
N SER A 124 2.55 5.70 -0.39
CA SER A 124 2.53 7.16 -0.55
C SER A 124 3.57 7.64 -1.56
N SER A 125 4.81 7.16 -1.43
CA SER A 125 5.91 7.52 -2.33
C SER A 125 5.67 7.00 -3.75
N LEU A 126 5.20 5.76 -3.88
CA LEU A 126 4.85 5.15 -5.16
C LEU A 126 3.75 5.95 -5.87
N LEU A 127 2.65 6.24 -5.19
CA LEU A 127 1.52 6.98 -5.76
C LEU A 127 1.88 8.43 -6.08
N LYS A 128 2.72 9.09 -5.28
CA LYS A 128 3.26 10.42 -5.60
C LYS A 128 4.04 10.40 -6.91
N ASN A 129 4.93 9.41 -7.07
CA ASN A 129 5.76 9.28 -8.28
C ASN A 129 4.90 8.99 -9.51
N MET A 130 3.95 8.06 -9.40
CA MET A 130 2.99 7.74 -10.47
C MET A 130 2.16 8.98 -10.86
N SER A 131 1.62 9.69 -9.87
CA SER A 131 0.82 10.90 -10.10
C SER A 131 1.64 11.97 -10.82
N ASN A 132 2.87 12.25 -10.35
CA ASN A 132 3.75 13.22 -10.99
C ASN A 132 4.15 12.80 -12.41
N ASN A 133 4.32 11.52 -12.72
CA ASN A 133 4.59 11.07 -14.08
C ASN A 133 3.43 11.38 -15.02
N ILE A 134 2.18 11.23 -14.56
CA ILE A 134 0.97 11.56 -15.34
C ILE A 134 0.85 13.07 -15.53
N TYR A 135 0.84 13.84 -14.43
CA TYR A 135 0.61 15.29 -14.50
C TYR A 135 1.76 16.07 -15.15
N ARG A 136 2.97 15.51 -15.19
CA ARG A 136 4.06 16.05 -16.00
C ARG A 136 3.84 15.84 -17.48
N LYS A 137 3.15 14.78 -17.90
CA LYS A 137 2.96 14.47 -19.32
C LYS A 137 1.77 15.21 -19.93
N TYR A 138 0.67 15.30 -19.20
CA TYR A 138 -0.58 15.88 -19.70
C TYR A 138 -0.92 17.19 -18.99
N SER A 139 -1.44 18.17 -19.73
CA SER A 139 -1.91 19.43 -19.15
C SER A 139 -3.25 19.23 -18.42
N LEU A 140 -3.63 20.20 -17.58
CA LEU A 140 -4.92 20.17 -16.89
C LEU A 140 -6.09 20.15 -17.86
N ASP A 141 -6.02 20.91 -18.96
CA ASP A 141 -7.08 20.96 -19.99
C ASP A 141 -7.25 19.61 -20.72
N GLU A 142 -6.17 18.85 -20.88
CA GLU A 142 -6.20 17.50 -21.49
C GLU A 142 -6.78 16.46 -20.52
N LEU A 143 -6.53 16.62 -19.21
CA LEU A 143 -6.99 15.69 -18.18
C LEU A 143 -8.42 15.98 -17.70
N LEU A 144 -8.84 17.24 -17.77
CA LEU A 144 -10.13 17.74 -17.33
C LEU A 144 -10.78 18.56 -18.47
N PRO A 145 -11.19 17.90 -19.56
CA PRO A 145 -11.89 18.58 -20.66
C PRO A 145 -13.27 19.10 -20.18
N PRO A 146 -13.82 20.14 -20.86
CA PRO A 146 -15.09 20.76 -20.51
C PRO A 146 -16.32 19.84 -20.67
#